data_AF-W5IK70-F1
#
_entry.id   AF-W5IK70-F1
#
_cell.length_a   1.000
_cell.length_b   1.000
_cell.length_c   1.000
_cell.angle_alpha   90.00
_cell.angle_beta   90.00
_cell.angle_gamma   90.00
#
_symmetry.space_group_name_H-M   'P 1'
#
loop_
_entity.id
_entity.type
_entity.pdbx_description
1 polymer ?
#
loop_
_entity_poly.entity_id
_entity_poly.type
_entity_poly.pdbx_seq_one_letter_code
_entity_poly.pdbx_strand_id
1 'polypeptide(L)'
;MNNKKNSEDSTTRLLFDAPGPKALKKIRIANIIGSILIAGLVLAVLFRLHNPPQGENQLSWDLWRPALNSEAWTDFYLPGLVQTLAASVVAIIGSMLYGLIFGIGRLLPNRVIRFISGIIVEFCRAVPVLLMMIFMWRWFSSVNLPSSSYWAVTISLILYNGSVVAELVRSGVGSLPDGQREAALALGLTRTRSLMLIEVPQALYAMLPAAITQLVVVLKDTALGSIILYTDLLQQSRRLGSMYFNILQALTVAAVLYFIMCFIVSRIAEWLPSRLASRTSGATTPDPTAPLAINDPTNTVRIKVARTPRPFGGAEPVLPESYGASGITPHGWQGDYRGYLHGEEEQYLHGRGHYGQTSSVGKLADMITQEIRVVRPQNGKGKKDKKKHVSSRVQRQFHSSLFRWGRGKKSSTDHTGMDSDPSDKNNTSSNTSQPSDRTKDWK
;
A
#
# COMPACT_ATOMS: atom_id res chain seq x y z
N MET A 1 -14.10 -24.32 -20.92
CA MET A 1 -14.33 -23.16 -20.02
C MET A 1 -13.43 -23.12 -18.76
N ASN A 2 -12.88 -24.22 -18.23
CA ASN A 2 -12.29 -24.22 -16.87
C ASN A 2 -10.87 -23.64 -16.72
N ASN A 3 -10.10 -23.39 -17.79
CA ASN A 3 -8.65 -23.18 -17.65
C ASN A 3 -8.24 -21.78 -17.14
N LYS A 4 -9.14 -20.77 -17.18
CA LYS A 4 -8.79 -19.38 -16.83
C LYS A 4 -8.75 -19.10 -15.32
N LYS A 5 -9.28 -20.01 -14.49
CA LYS A 5 -9.38 -19.82 -13.03
C LYS A 5 -8.15 -20.28 -12.25
N ASN A 6 -7.21 -20.99 -12.90
CA ASN A 6 -6.05 -21.59 -12.25
C ASN A 6 -4.78 -20.71 -12.32
N SER A 7 -4.71 -19.74 -13.23
CA SER A 7 -3.52 -18.91 -13.47
C SER A 7 -3.38 -17.72 -12.51
N GLU A 8 -4.50 -17.10 -12.08
CA GLU A 8 -4.48 -16.04 -11.05
C GLU A 8 -4.12 -16.60 -9.66
N ASP A 9 -4.40 -17.88 -9.44
CA ASP A 9 -4.14 -18.55 -8.17
C ASP A 9 -2.65 -18.92 -7.99
N SER A 10 -1.89 -19.05 -9.09
CA SER A 10 -0.46 -19.44 -9.04
C SER A 10 0.49 -18.32 -8.60
N THR A 11 0.24 -17.06 -8.94
CA THR A 11 1.12 -15.94 -8.56
C THR A 11 0.96 -15.57 -7.09
N THR A 12 -0.25 -15.66 -6.55
CA THR A 12 -0.56 -15.42 -5.13
C THR A 12 0.06 -16.47 -4.20
N ARG A 13 0.30 -17.69 -4.69
CA ARG A 13 0.93 -18.81 -3.96
C ARG A 13 2.45 -18.67 -3.80
N LEU A 14 3.12 -17.71 -4.45
CA LEU A 14 4.58 -17.57 -4.39
C LEU A 14 5.12 -16.96 -3.10
N LEU A 15 4.27 -16.30 -2.30
CA LEU A 15 4.67 -15.72 -1.00
C LEU A 15 4.02 -16.42 0.21
N PHE A 16 2.88 -17.08 0.01
CA PHE A 16 2.21 -17.88 1.03
C PHE A 16 2.00 -19.30 0.53
N ASP A 17 2.66 -20.25 1.18
CA ASP A 17 2.51 -21.67 0.89
C ASP A 17 1.06 -22.11 1.08
N ALA A 18 0.56 -22.98 0.20
CA ALA A 18 -0.86 -23.32 0.17
C ALA A 18 -1.25 -24.07 1.46
N PRO A 19 -2.25 -23.59 2.23
CA PRO A 19 -2.55 -24.19 3.53
C PRO A 19 -2.93 -25.66 3.37
N GLY A 20 -2.12 -26.56 3.91
CA GLY A 20 -2.34 -28.00 3.83
C GLY A 20 -3.68 -28.44 4.46
N PRO A 21 -4.13 -29.68 4.23
CA PRO A 21 -5.47 -30.14 4.63
C PRO A 21 -5.77 -30.01 6.13
N LYS A 22 -4.73 -30.09 6.99
CA LYS A 22 -4.86 -29.83 8.44
C LYS A 22 -5.03 -28.33 8.75
N ALA A 23 -4.39 -27.43 8.00
CA ALA A 23 -4.55 -25.99 8.14
C ALA A 23 -5.93 -25.53 7.65
N LEU A 24 -6.43 -26.05 6.52
CA LEU A 24 -7.79 -25.79 6.03
C LEU A 24 -8.87 -26.18 7.06
N LYS A 25 -8.71 -27.32 7.74
CA LYS A 25 -9.60 -27.71 8.85
C LYS A 25 -9.55 -26.71 10.00
N LYS A 26 -8.36 -26.26 10.42
CA LYS A 26 -8.20 -25.23 11.46
C LYS A 26 -8.84 -23.89 11.07
N ILE A 27 -8.64 -23.42 9.83
CA ILE A 27 -9.25 -22.19 9.32
C ILE A 27 -10.77 -22.31 9.31
N ARG A 28 -11.33 -23.43 8.86
CA ARG A 28 -12.79 -23.65 8.90
C ARG A 28 -13.34 -23.62 10.33
N ILE A 29 -12.67 -24.29 11.27
CA ILE A 29 -13.08 -24.30 12.68
C ILE A 29 -12.99 -22.88 13.28
N ALA A 30 -11.89 -22.16 13.03
CA ALA A 30 -11.72 -20.78 13.48
C ALA A 30 -12.78 -19.84 12.90
N ASN A 31 -13.13 -19.98 11.61
CA ASN A 31 -14.20 -19.20 10.98
C ASN A 31 -15.57 -19.53 11.58
N ILE A 32 -15.89 -20.81 11.83
CA ILE A 32 -17.16 -21.22 12.47
C ILE A 32 -17.24 -20.64 13.89
N ILE A 33 -16.19 -20.78 14.69
CA ILE A 33 -16.12 -20.22 16.05
C ILE A 33 -16.27 -18.69 15.99
N GLY A 34 -15.57 -18.01 15.08
CA GLY A 34 -15.68 -16.57 14.86
C GLY A 34 -17.10 -16.13 14.48
N SER A 35 -17.75 -16.84 13.56
CA SER A 35 -19.15 -16.59 13.18
C SER A 35 -20.12 -16.81 14.34
N ILE A 36 -19.92 -17.85 15.16
CA ILE A 36 -20.74 -18.10 16.36
C ILE A 36 -20.54 -16.98 17.40
N LEU A 37 -19.31 -16.54 17.63
CA LEU A 37 -19.00 -15.44 18.56
C LEU A 37 -19.63 -14.12 18.08
N ILE A 38 -19.55 -13.82 16.78
CA ILE A 38 -20.19 -12.62 16.18
C ILE A 38 -21.72 -12.72 16.30
N ALA A 39 -22.32 -13.87 15.97
CA ALA A 39 -23.76 -14.07 16.10
C ALA A 39 -24.23 -13.94 17.56
N GLY A 40 -23.49 -14.53 18.51
CA GLY A 40 -23.75 -14.39 19.94
C GLY A 40 -23.65 -12.94 20.43
N LEU A 41 -22.66 -12.18 19.95
CA LEU A 41 -22.55 -10.74 20.24
C LEU A 41 -23.73 -9.95 19.69
N VAL A 42 -24.15 -10.20 18.43
CA VAL A 42 -25.31 -9.55 17.82
C VAL A 42 -26.60 -9.87 18.60
N LEU A 43 -26.82 -11.14 18.97
CA LEU A 43 -27.96 -11.54 19.79
C LEU A 43 -27.93 -10.90 21.18
N ALA A 44 -26.77 -10.79 21.82
CA ALA A 44 -26.61 -10.11 23.10
C ALA A 44 -26.94 -8.61 22.99
N VAL A 45 -26.50 -7.94 21.91
CA VAL A 45 -26.82 -6.53 21.63
C VAL A 45 -28.33 -6.36 21.39
N LEU A 46 -28.94 -7.20 20.57
CA LEU A 46 -30.39 -7.15 20.30
C LEU A 46 -31.22 -7.41 21.56
N PHE A 47 -30.86 -8.41 22.37
CA PHE A 47 -31.52 -8.67 23.66
C PHE A 47 -31.38 -7.48 24.62
N ARG A 48 -30.19 -6.86 24.67
CA ARG A 48 -29.89 -5.70 25.53
C ARG A 48 -30.55 -4.39 25.09
N LEU A 49 -30.91 -4.29 23.80
CA LEU A 49 -31.71 -3.20 23.22
C LEU A 49 -33.21 -3.42 23.39
N HIS A 50 -33.67 -4.67 23.30
CA HIS A 50 -35.07 -5.05 23.51
C HIS A 50 -35.48 -4.91 24.99
N ASN A 51 -34.62 -5.40 25.89
CA ASN A 51 -34.82 -5.42 27.34
C ASN A 51 -33.72 -4.61 28.06
N PRO A 52 -33.71 -3.27 27.98
CA PRO A 52 -32.76 -2.46 28.72
C PRO A 52 -33.14 -2.42 30.22
N PRO A 53 -32.18 -2.58 31.17
CA PRO A 53 -32.46 -2.64 32.61
C PRO A 53 -33.09 -1.40 33.24
N GLN A 54 -33.08 -0.25 32.55
CA GLN A 54 -33.54 1.05 33.05
C GLN A 54 -34.13 1.91 31.90
N GLY A 55 -34.97 1.33 31.04
CA GLY A 55 -35.59 2.11 29.96
C GLY A 55 -36.64 1.34 29.16
N GLU A 56 -37.20 2.01 28.17
CA GLU A 56 -38.15 1.41 27.23
C GLU A 56 -37.43 0.64 26.11
N ASN A 57 -38.11 -0.35 25.52
CA ASN A 57 -37.64 -1.16 24.40
C ASN A 57 -37.16 -0.27 23.24
N GLN A 58 -35.85 -0.23 23.02
CA GLN A 58 -35.21 0.61 21.99
C GLN A 58 -35.45 0.12 20.56
N LEU A 59 -36.09 -1.05 20.40
CA LEU A 59 -36.51 -1.61 19.12
C LEU A 59 -38.03 -1.44 18.88
N SER A 60 -38.74 -0.68 19.73
CA SER A 60 -40.16 -0.41 19.54
C SER A 60 -40.43 0.34 18.23
N TRP A 61 -41.53 0.02 17.57
CA TRP A 61 -41.91 0.63 16.28
C TRP A 61 -42.20 2.13 16.41
N ASP A 62 -42.66 2.57 17.58
CA ASP A 62 -43.06 3.97 17.79
C ASP A 62 -41.88 4.95 17.75
N LEU A 63 -40.68 4.51 18.13
CA LEU A 63 -39.44 5.30 17.97
C LEU A 63 -39.02 5.44 16.49
N TRP A 64 -39.47 4.56 15.60
CA TRP A 64 -39.17 4.66 14.16
C TRP A 64 -40.04 5.67 13.43
N ARG A 65 -41.27 5.94 13.89
CA ARG A 65 -42.19 6.85 13.18
C ARG A 65 -41.57 8.25 12.98
N PRO A 66 -41.04 8.95 14.02
CA PRO A 66 -40.46 10.28 13.83
C PRO A 66 -39.19 10.26 12.96
N ALA A 67 -38.45 9.14 12.92
CA ALA A 67 -37.26 8.99 12.06
C ALA A 67 -37.59 8.74 10.58
N LEU A 68 -38.83 8.37 10.25
CA LEU A 68 -39.28 8.03 8.89
C LEU A 68 -40.33 9.02 8.32
N ASN A 69 -40.94 9.85 9.16
CA ASN A 69 -41.88 10.92 8.79
C ASN A 69 -41.29 11.89 7.75
N SER A 70 -42.14 12.47 6.90
CA SER A 70 -41.73 13.42 5.83
C SER A 70 -40.95 14.64 6.35
N GLU A 71 -41.31 15.17 7.51
CA GLU A 71 -40.63 16.29 8.19
C GLU A 71 -39.15 15.97 8.49
N ALA A 72 -38.84 14.74 8.90
CA ALA A 72 -37.46 14.30 9.12
C ALA A 72 -36.62 14.34 7.83
N TRP A 73 -37.25 14.04 6.68
CA TRP A 73 -36.61 14.13 5.38
C TRP A 73 -36.37 15.58 4.94
N THR A 74 -37.39 16.42 5.00
CA THR A 74 -37.29 17.82 4.53
C THR A 74 -36.36 18.67 5.39
N ASP A 75 -36.39 18.47 6.71
CA ASP A 75 -35.79 19.43 7.66
C ASP A 75 -34.40 18.98 8.14
N PHE A 76 -34.12 17.68 8.09
CA PHE A 76 -32.88 17.09 8.60
C PHE A 76 -32.10 16.30 7.54
N TYR A 77 -32.66 15.23 6.96
CA TYR A 77 -31.88 14.32 6.10
C TYR A 77 -31.49 14.94 4.76
N LEU A 78 -32.41 15.57 4.01
CA LEU A 78 -32.05 16.20 2.72
C LEU A 78 -31.06 17.37 2.91
N PRO A 79 -31.30 18.33 3.83
CA PRO A 79 -30.34 19.41 4.08
C PRO A 79 -28.96 18.90 4.53
N GLY A 80 -28.92 17.89 5.41
CA GLY A 80 -27.67 17.27 5.85
C GLY A 80 -26.93 16.56 4.72
N LEU A 81 -27.65 15.83 3.86
CA LEU A 81 -27.07 15.14 2.71
C LEU A 81 -26.53 16.14 1.66
N VAL A 82 -27.24 17.25 1.40
CA VAL A 82 -26.76 18.32 0.53
C VAL A 82 -25.47 18.95 1.08
N GLN A 83 -25.41 19.23 2.39
CA GLN A 83 -24.20 19.73 3.04
C GLN A 83 -23.03 18.74 2.95
N THR A 84 -23.26 17.48 3.30
CA THR A 84 -22.27 16.39 3.16
C THR A 84 -21.72 16.30 1.74
N LEU A 85 -22.59 16.35 0.72
CA LEU A 85 -22.17 16.33 -0.68
C LEU A 85 -21.37 17.59 -1.04
N ALA A 86 -21.84 18.79 -0.68
CA ALA A 86 -21.14 20.05 -0.96
C ALA A 86 -19.71 20.07 -0.40
N ALA A 87 -19.54 19.75 0.89
CA ALA A 87 -18.22 19.66 1.52
C ALA A 87 -17.36 18.56 0.88
N SER A 88 -17.93 17.38 0.60
CA SER A 88 -17.19 16.28 -0.04
C SER A 88 -16.70 16.62 -1.44
N VAL A 89 -17.50 17.28 -2.28
CA VAL A 89 -17.13 17.64 -3.66
C VAL A 89 -15.99 18.66 -3.67
N VAL A 90 -16.09 19.72 -2.86
CA VAL A 90 -15.02 20.72 -2.76
C VAL A 90 -13.75 20.11 -2.14
N ALA A 91 -13.89 19.24 -1.13
CA ALA A 91 -12.77 18.53 -0.54
C ALA A 91 -12.10 17.55 -1.52
N ILE A 92 -12.86 16.83 -2.34
CA ILE A 92 -12.37 15.92 -3.39
C ILE A 92 -11.56 16.70 -4.44
N ILE A 93 -12.15 17.76 -5.01
CA ILE A 93 -11.48 18.54 -6.06
C ILE A 93 -10.24 19.23 -5.49
N GLY A 94 -10.37 19.87 -4.32
CA GLY A 94 -9.25 20.55 -3.67
C GLY A 94 -8.13 19.60 -3.24
N SER A 95 -8.44 18.42 -2.68
CA SER A 95 -7.42 17.43 -2.31
C SER A 95 -6.71 16.84 -3.52
N MET A 96 -7.42 16.59 -4.63
CA MET A 96 -6.81 16.12 -5.87
C MET A 96 -5.85 17.15 -6.46
N LEU A 97 -6.24 18.43 -6.50
CA LEU A 97 -5.39 19.53 -6.97
C LEU A 97 -4.17 19.75 -6.05
N TYR A 98 -4.40 19.84 -4.74
CA TYR A 98 -3.32 19.95 -3.73
C TYR A 98 -2.34 18.78 -3.85
N GLY A 99 -2.86 17.55 -3.90
CA GLY A 99 -2.05 16.33 -3.95
C GLY A 99 -1.24 16.22 -5.23
N LEU A 100 -1.81 16.61 -6.37
CA LEU A 100 -1.08 16.70 -7.63
C LEU A 100 0.06 17.73 -7.54
N ILE A 101 -0.22 18.95 -7.07
CA ILE A 101 0.77 20.04 -6.96
C ILE A 101 1.92 19.64 -6.02
N PHE A 102 1.62 19.18 -4.80
CA PHE A 102 2.66 18.84 -3.82
C PHE A 102 3.34 17.50 -4.10
N GLY A 103 2.64 16.51 -4.65
CA GLY A 103 3.20 15.24 -5.09
C GLY A 103 4.23 15.42 -6.20
N ILE A 104 3.89 16.20 -7.24
CA ILE A 104 4.84 16.61 -8.29
C ILE A 104 5.98 17.46 -7.69
N GLY A 105 5.66 18.40 -6.79
CA GLY A 105 6.65 19.23 -6.09
C GLY A 105 7.74 18.42 -5.40
N ARG A 106 7.38 17.29 -4.77
CA ARG A 106 8.30 16.33 -4.14
C ARG A 106 9.13 15.49 -5.12
N LEU A 107 8.74 15.39 -6.39
CA LEU A 107 9.48 14.67 -7.44
C LEU A 107 10.45 15.58 -8.22
N LEU A 108 10.28 16.90 -8.15
CA LEU A 108 11.10 17.87 -8.88
C LEU A 108 12.60 17.82 -8.50
N PRO A 109 13.50 18.08 -9.48
CA PRO A 109 14.94 18.11 -9.23
C PRO A 109 15.37 19.27 -8.32
N ASN A 110 14.61 20.37 -8.25
CA ASN A 110 14.90 21.48 -7.34
C ASN A 110 14.79 21.02 -5.86
N ARG A 111 15.90 21.11 -5.12
CA ARG A 111 15.96 20.69 -3.71
C ARG A 111 15.04 21.51 -2.80
N VAL A 112 14.89 22.81 -3.06
CA VAL A 112 14.09 23.72 -2.21
C VAL A 112 12.61 23.38 -2.31
N ILE A 113 12.07 23.30 -3.53
CA ILE A 113 10.65 22.96 -3.76
C ILE A 113 10.35 21.59 -3.16
N ARG A 114 11.17 20.57 -3.46
CA ARG A 114 11.00 19.22 -2.92
C ARG A 114 11.04 19.15 -1.39
N PHE A 115 11.89 19.95 -0.74
CA PHE A 115 11.97 20.02 0.71
C PHE A 115 10.74 20.71 1.33
N ILE A 116 10.31 21.85 0.78
CA ILE A 116 9.12 22.58 1.24
C ILE A 116 7.86 21.74 1.04
N SER A 117 7.68 21.13 -0.14
CA SER A 117 6.57 20.22 -0.40
C SER A 117 6.61 18.98 0.50
N GLY A 118 7.80 18.49 0.86
CA GLY A 118 7.97 17.42 1.85
C GLY A 118 7.50 17.84 3.25
N ILE A 119 7.95 18.99 3.77
CA ILE A 119 7.50 19.48 5.09
C ILE A 119 5.98 19.62 5.15
N ILE A 120 5.38 20.22 4.12
CA ILE A 120 3.94 20.49 4.06
C ILE A 120 3.13 19.18 4.04
N VAL A 121 3.47 18.23 3.17
CA VAL A 121 2.76 16.94 3.06
C VAL A 121 2.95 16.09 4.31
N GLU A 122 4.16 16.05 4.87
CA GLU A 122 4.46 15.23 6.04
C GLU A 122 3.76 15.80 7.29
N PHE A 123 3.70 17.14 7.45
CA PHE A 123 2.94 17.79 8.52
C PHE A 123 1.44 17.51 8.40
N CYS A 124 0.84 17.80 7.23
CA CYS A 124 -0.60 17.64 7.02
C CYS A 124 -1.09 16.19 7.08
N ARG A 125 -0.19 15.20 6.90
CA ARG A 125 -0.48 13.77 7.09
C ARG A 125 -0.17 13.26 8.51
N ALA A 126 0.73 13.91 9.24
CA ALA A 126 1.05 13.55 10.63
C ALA A 126 0.04 14.12 11.64
N VAL A 127 -0.57 15.27 11.35
CA VAL A 127 -1.60 15.87 12.21
C VAL A 127 -2.95 15.15 11.99
N PRO A 128 -3.62 14.66 13.06
CA PRO A 128 -4.96 14.10 12.95
C PRO A 128 -5.95 15.11 12.35
N VAL A 129 -6.68 14.71 11.29
CA VAL A 129 -7.56 15.62 10.54
C VAL A 129 -8.64 16.28 11.42
N LEU A 130 -9.15 15.58 12.44
CA LEU A 130 -10.10 16.15 13.40
C LEU A 130 -9.50 17.29 14.25
N LEU A 131 -8.24 17.19 14.66
CA LEU A 131 -7.57 18.29 15.36
C LEU A 131 -7.39 19.49 14.41
N MET A 132 -7.03 19.23 13.15
CA MET A 132 -6.93 20.28 12.14
C MET A 132 -8.29 20.99 11.91
N MET A 133 -9.40 20.25 11.87
CA MET A 133 -10.75 20.83 11.83
C MET A 133 -11.04 21.73 13.03
N ILE A 134 -10.72 21.28 14.25
CA ILE A 134 -10.97 22.06 15.48
C ILE A 134 -10.13 23.35 15.50
N PHE A 135 -8.85 23.29 15.14
CA PHE A 135 -7.98 24.47 15.08
C PHE A 135 -8.39 25.43 13.96
N MET A 136 -8.70 24.93 12.76
CA MET A 136 -9.18 25.76 11.65
C MET A 136 -10.51 26.42 11.98
N TRP A 137 -11.45 25.70 12.61
CA TRP A 137 -12.72 26.27 13.05
C TRP A 137 -12.52 27.39 14.07
N ARG A 138 -11.66 27.17 15.08
CA ARG A 138 -11.34 28.20 16.09
C ARG A 138 -10.71 29.44 15.44
N TRP A 139 -9.79 29.25 14.50
CA TRP A 139 -9.15 30.33 13.76
C TRP A 139 -10.16 31.10 12.89
N PHE A 140 -10.93 30.41 12.04
CA PHE A 140 -11.95 31.02 11.18
C PHE A 140 -13.05 31.73 11.98
N SER A 141 -13.43 31.20 13.14
CA SER A 141 -14.35 31.88 14.05
C SER A 141 -13.74 33.16 14.66
N SER A 142 -12.44 33.17 14.99
CA SER A 142 -11.78 34.37 15.53
C SER A 142 -11.64 35.52 14.53
N VAL A 143 -11.56 35.21 13.23
CA VAL A 143 -11.56 36.21 12.15
C VAL A 143 -12.97 36.50 11.59
N ASN A 144 -14.02 36.05 12.28
CA ASN A 144 -15.43 36.22 11.92
C ASN A 144 -15.78 35.74 10.49
N LEU A 145 -15.13 34.68 10.00
CA LEU A 145 -15.42 34.12 8.68
C LEU A 145 -16.82 33.47 8.65
N PRO A 146 -17.71 33.87 7.72
CA PRO A 146 -19.00 33.22 7.55
C PRO A 146 -18.85 31.72 7.26
N SER A 147 -19.74 30.90 7.82
CA SER A 147 -19.70 29.44 7.68
C SER A 147 -18.35 28.82 8.10
N SER A 148 -17.76 29.31 9.20
CA SER A 148 -16.46 28.86 9.74
C SER A 148 -16.34 27.33 9.84
N SER A 149 -17.37 26.62 10.29
CA SER A 149 -17.37 25.15 10.36
C SER A 149 -17.27 24.47 8.98
N TYR A 150 -17.95 25.00 7.95
CA TYR A 150 -17.87 24.45 6.59
C TYR A 150 -16.45 24.58 6.02
N TRP A 151 -15.83 25.76 6.15
CA TRP A 151 -14.46 25.98 5.69
C TRP A 151 -13.45 25.17 6.49
N ALA A 152 -13.65 25.03 7.80
CA ALA A 152 -12.80 24.21 8.65
C ALA A 152 -12.83 22.72 8.27
N VAL A 153 -14.00 22.15 8.02
CA VAL A 153 -14.12 20.77 7.48
C VAL A 153 -13.44 20.68 6.13
N THR A 154 -13.84 21.52 5.18
CA THR A 154 -13.42 21.42 3.79
C THR A 154 -11.91 21.59 3.62
N ILE A 155 -11.31 22.63 4.22
CA ILE A 155 -9.86 22.88 4.12
C ILE A 155 -9.06 21.80 4.84
N SER A 156 -9.52 21.31 6.00
CA SER A 156 -8.83 20.22 6.70
C SER A 156 -8.85 18.93 5.88
N LEU A 157 -9.98 18.59 5.25
CA LEU A 157 -10.07 17.44 4.35
C LEU A 157 -9.17 17.61 3.12
N ILE A 158 -9.09 18.82 2.54
CA ILE A 158 -8.18 19.12 1.42
C ILE A 158 -6.72 18.87 1.81
N LEU A 159 -6.27 19.41 2.94
CA LEU A 159 -4.88 19.31 3.39
C LEU A 159 -4.50 17.86 3.74
N TYR A 160 -5.34 17.16 4.50
CA TYR A 160 -5.08 15.78 4.91
C TYR A 160 -5.16 14.80 3.73
N ASN A 161 -6.29 14.75 3.02
CA ASN A 161 -6.46 13.82 1.90
C ASN A 161 -5.57 14.20 0.72
N GLY A 162 -5.32 15.49 0.50
CA GLY A 162 -4.38 15.94 -0.53
C GLY A 162 -2.95 15.51 -0.22
N SER A 163 -2.55 15.45 1.05
CA SER A 163 -1.25 14.90 1.45
C SER A 163 -1.15 13.38 1.22
N VAL A 164 -2.27 12.65 1.38
CA VAL A 164 -2.35 11.23 1.00
C VAL A 164 -2.25 11.07 -0.53
N VAL A 165 -2.94 11.91 -1.30
CA VAL A 165 -2.84 11.92 -2.78
C VAL A 165 -1.43 12.30 -3.24
N ALA A 166 -0.73 13.22 -2.56
CA ALA A 166 0.66 13.57 -2.88
C ALA A 166 1.62 12.38 -2.72
N GLU A 167 1.47 11.60 -1.64
CA GLU A 167 2.23 10.35 -1.45
C GLU A 167 1.83 9.28 -2.47
N LEU A 168 0.56 9.21 -2.88
CA LEU A 168 0.10 8.31 -3.92
C LEU A 168 0.72 8.64 -5.29
N VAL A 169 0.77 9.92 -5.68
CA VAL A 169 1.44 10.38 -6.91
C VAL A 169 2.94 10.08 -6.86
N ARG A 170 3.60 10.36 -5.72
CA ARG A 170 5.03 10.08 -5.52
C ARG A 170 5.34 8.59 -5.62
N SER A 171 4.50 7.75 -5.03
CA SER A 171 4.64 6.29 -5.06
C SER A 171 4.30 5.72 -6.43
N GLY A 172 3.33 6.31 -7.13
CA GLY A 172 2.99 6.02 -8.52
C GLY A 172 4.18 6.18 -9.45
N VAL A 173 4.81 7.36 -9.46
CA VAL A 173 6.01 7.60 -10.27
C VAL A 173 7.15 6.69 -9.87
N GLY A 174 7.34 6.46 -8.55
CA GLY A 174 8.35 5.53 -8.03
C GLY A 174 8.08 4.04 -8.31
N SER A 175 6.93 3.67 -8.86
CA SER A 175 6.57 2.30 -9.25
C SER A 175 6.71 2.02 -10.75
N LEU A 176 7.02 3.04 -11.56
CA LEU A 176 7.25 2.88 -12.99
C LEU A 176 8.63 2.27 -13.27
N PRO A 177 8.79 1.46 -14.34
CA PRO A 177 10.10 0.95 -14.74
C PRO A 177 11.09 2.08 -15.07
N ASP A 178 12.29 2.04 -14.48
CA ASP A 178 13.33 3.06 -14.68
C ASP A 178 13.68 3.31 -16.16
N GLY A 179 13.55 2.28 -17.01
CA GLY A 179 13.78 2.38 -18.46
C GLY A 179 12.96 3.45 -19.17
N GLN A 180 11.76 3.83 -18.67
CA GLN A 180 10.99 4.96 -19.22
C GLN A 180 11.76 6.29 -19.09
N ARG A 181 12.37 6.51 -17.92
CA ARG A 181 13.15 7.70 -17.59
C ARG A 181 14.51 7.70 -18.30
N GLU A 182 15.14 6.53 -18.42
CA GLU A 182 16.38 6.37 -19.17
C GLU A 182 16.20 6.64 -20.67
N ALA A 183 15.16 6.08 -21.29
CA ALA A 183 14.82 6.35 -22.69
C ALA A 183 14.49 7.83 -22.94
N ALA A 184 13.72 8.47 -22.04
CA ALA A 184 13.41 9.89 -22.12
C ALA A 184 14.67 10.77 -22.08
N LEU A 185 15.61 10.46 -21.18
CA LEU A 185 16.89 11.16 -21.07
C LEU A 185 17.80 10.92 -22.29
N ALA A 186 17.80 9.70 -22.85
CA ALA A 186 18.54 9.37 -24.08
C ALA A 186 18.00 10.12 -25.31
N LEU A 187 16.69 10.40 -25.36
CA LEU A 187 16.05 11.27 -26.36
C LEU A 187 16.27 12.78 -26.10
N GLY A 188 17.13 13.15 -25.15
CA GLY A 188 17.48 14.54 -24.85
C GLY A 188 16.44 15.34 -24.06
N LEU A 189 15.42 14.68 -23.49
CA LEU A 189 14.48 15.35 -22.58
C LEU A 189 15.19 15.69 -21.27
N THR A 190 14.93 16.88 -20.72
CA THR A 190 15.39 17.21 -19.37
C THR A 190 14.62 16.39 -18.34
N ARG A 191 15.22 16.15 -17.16
CA ARG A 191 14.55 15.37 -16.09
C ARG A 191 13.15 15.89 -15.74
N THR A 192 12.93 17.21 -15.75
CA THR A 192 11.61 17.79 -15.52
C THR A 192 10.65 17.53 -16.68
N ARG A 193 11.12 17.52 -17.93
CA ARG A 193 10.30 17.16 -19.10
C ARG A 193 9.92 15.67 -19.09
N SER A 194 10.88 14.78 -18.80
CA SER A 194 10.62 13.34 -18.58
C SER A 194 9.53 13.14 -17.51
N LEU A 195 9.71 13.78 -16.35
CA LEU A 195 8.76 13.70 -15.25
C LEU A 195 7.35 14.16 -15.65
N MET A 196 7.22 15.34 -16.26
CA MET A 196 5.91 15.97 -16.53
C MET A 196 5.17 15.40 -17.75
N LEU A 197 5.90 14.99 -18.79
CA LEU A 197 5.31 14.53 -20.06
C LEU A 197 5.10 13.02 -20.11
N ILE A 198 5.87 12.25 -19.35
CA ILE A 198 5.91 10.78 -19.43
C ILE A 198 5.56 10.16 -18.08
N GLU A 199 6.38 10.38 -17.06
CA GLU A 199 6.27 9.65 -15.79
C GLU A 199 4.98 10.00 -15.00
N VAL A 200 4.68 11.28 -14.81
CA VAL A 200 3.50 11.72 -14.04
C VAL A 200 2.18 11.30 -14.70
N PRO A 201 1.94 11.53 -16.02
CA PRO A 201 0.72 11.05 -16.67
C PRO A 201 0.52 9.54 -16.55
N GLN A 202 1.57 8.74 -16.79
CA GLN A 202 1.50 7.28 -16.65
C GLN A 202 1.18 6.86 -15.20
N ALA A 203 1.86 7.46 -14.22
CA ALA A 203 1.65 7.18 -12.80
C ALA A 203 0.22 7.53 -12.33
N LEU A 204 -0.37 8.62 -12.83
CA LEU A 204 -1.75 9.00 -12.49
C LEU A 204 -2.77 7.99 -13.02
N TYR A 205 -2.56 7.44 -14.21
CA TYR A 205 -3.42 6.36 -14.73
C TYR A 205 -3.24 5.05 -13.94
N ALA A 206 -1.98 4.68 -13.62
CA ALA A 206 -1.70 3.49 -12.82
C ALA A 206 -2.29 3.57 -11.39
N MET A 207 -2.27 4.75 -10.78
CA MET A 207 -2.79 5.00 -9.42
C MET A 207 -4.26 5.40 -9.37
N LEU A 208 -4.95 5.47 -10.51
CA LEU A 208 -6.36 5.87 -10.59
C LEU A 208 -7.29 5.02 -9.67
N PRO A 209 -7.15 3.68 -9.54
CA PRO A 209 -7.97 2.87 -8.63
C PRO A 209 -7.82 3.26 -7.15
N ALA A 210 -6.60 3.61 -6.74
CA ALA A 210 -6.31 4.05 -5.38
C ALA A 210 -6.83 5.49 -5.12
N ALA A 211 -6.65 6.38 -6.10
CA ALA A 211 -7.20 7.75 -6.03
C ALA A 211 -8.74 7.73 -5.90
N ILE A 212 -9.40 6.79 -6.57
CA ILE A 212 -10.84 6.51 -6.46
C ILE A 212 -11.26 6.04 -5.07
N THR A 213 -10.48 5.15 -4.46
CA THR A 213 -10.75 4.70 -3.09
C THR A 213 -10.65 5.89 -2.13
N GLN A 214 -9.73 6.83 -2.38
CA GLN A 214 -9.62 8.05 -1.58
C GLN A 214 -10.86 8.95 -1.66
N LEU A 215 -11.59 8.99 -2.79
CA LEU A 215 -12.84 9.78 -2.90
C LEU A 215 -13.91 9.32 -1.89
N VAL A 216 -14.02 8.00 -1.71
CA VAL A 216 -14.95 7.39 -0.75
C VAL A 216 -14.51 7.64 0.69
N VAL A 217 -13.19 7.73 0.94
CA VAL A 217 -12.63 8.12 2.24
C VAL A 217 -12.97 9.58 2.56
N VAL A 218 -12.68 10.52 1.65
CA VAL A 218 -13.01 11.96 1.82
C VAL A 218 -14.48 12.16 2.16
N LEU A 219 -15.38 11.46 1.46
CA LEU A 219 -16.82 11.55 1.67
C LEU A 219 -17.23 11.06 3.07
N LYS A 220 -16.65 9.96 3.57
CA LYS A 220 -16.89 9.46 4.94
C LYS A 220 -16.31 10.40 5.99
N ASP A 221 -15.11 10.92 5.77
CA ASP A 221 -14.42 11.82 6.70
C ASP A 221 -15.14 13.16 6.90
N THR A 222 -16.07 13.55 6.01
CA THR A 222 -16.96 14.70 6.26
C THR A 222 -17.71 14.61 7.58
N ALA A 223 -18.10 13.40 8.00
CA ALA A 223 -18.86 13.15 9.23
C ALA A 223 -18.10 13.55 10.51
N LEU A 224 -16.77 13.69 10.44
CA LEU A 224 -15.96 14.24 11.54
C LEU A 224 -16.30 15.71 11.83
N GLY A 225 -16.85 16.42 10.84
CA GLY A 225 -17.31 17.81 10.97
C GLY A 225 -18.42 18.02 11.99
N SER A 226 -19.26 16.99 12.23
CA SER A 226 -20.30 17.00 13.26
C SER A 226 -19.80 17.39 14.67
N ILE A 227 -18.51 17.16 14.97
CA ILE A 227 -17.87 17.54 16.25
C ILE A 227 -17.72 19.06 16.39
N ILE A 228 -17.55 19.80 15.29
CA ILE A 228 -17.46 21.28 15.26
C ILE A 228 -18.79 21.92 14.80
N LEU A 229 -19.90 21.24 15.09
CA LEU A 229 -21.28 21.65 14.78
C LEU A 229 -21.52 21.92 13.27
N TYR A 230 -20.71 21.34 12.38
CA TYR A 230 -21.02 21.36 10.95
C TYR A 230 -22.30 20.55 10.70
N THR A 231 -23.26 21.11 9.98
CA THR A 231 -24.60 20.55 9.76
C THR A 231 -24.64 19.51 8.62
N ASP A 232 -23.71 18.56 8.68
CA ASP A 232 -23.69 17.37 7.82
C ASP A 232 -24.84 16.40 8.14
N LEU A 233 -24.98 15.34 7.32
CA LEU A 233 -25.97 14.29 7.50
C LEU A 233 -25.93 13.64 8.89
N LEU A 234 -24.74 13.42 9.45
CA LEU A 234 -24.60 12.84 10.80
C LEU A 234 -25.13 13.81 11.86
N GLN A 235 -24.75 15.07 11.81
CA GLN A 235 -25.14 16.08 12.77
C GLN A 235 -26.63 16.41 12.70
N GLN A 236 -27.22 16.48 11.51
CA GLN A 236 -28.66 16.65 11.35
C GLN A 236 -29.43 15.44 11.91
N SER A 237 -28.95 14.23 11.66
CA SER A 237 -29.55 13.01 12.23
C SER A 237 -29.42 12.95 13.75
N ARG A 238 -28.32 13.46 14.33
CA ARG A 238 -28.18 13.65 15.79
C ARG A 238 -29.17 14.68 16.34
N ARG A 239 -29.42 15.79 15.62
CA ARG A 239 -30.40 16.81 16.04
C ARG A 239 -31.82 16.25 16.04
N LEU A 240 -32.22 15.56 14.97
CA LEU A 240 -33.50 14.84 14.89
C LEU A 240 -33.65 13.84 16.04
N GLY A 241 -32.64 12.99 16.23
CA GLY A 241 -32.60 11.96 17.26
C GLY A 241 -32.67 12.49 18.70
N SER A 242 -32.09 13.65 18.96
CA SER A 242 -32.21 14.35 20.25
C SER A 242 -33.56 15.05 20.43
N MET A 243 -34.21 15.50 19.35
CA MET A 243 -35.50 16.19 19.39
C MET A 243 -36.66 15.24 19.70
N TYR A 244 -36.66 14.04 19.11
CA TYR A 244 -37.70 13.03 19.30
C TYR A 244 -37.27 11.85 20.21
N PHE A 245 -36.15 11.99 20.93
CA PHE A 245 -35.56 10.96 21.81
C PHE A 245 -35.28 9.60 21.14
N ASN A 246 -35.25 9.54 19.80
CA ASN A 246 -35.08 8.34 18.98
C ASN A 246 -33.71 8.30 18.26
N ILE A 247 -32.65 8.65 19.01
CA ILE A 247 -31.28 8.79 18.50
C ILE A 247 -30.76 7.55 17.77
N LEU A 248 -31.14 6.34 18.21
CA LEU A 248 -30.72 5.09 17.58
C LEU A 248 -31.33 4.95 16.19
N GLN A 249 -32.63 5.21 16.06
CA GLN A 249 -33.39 5.09 14.81
C GLN A 249 -32.94 6.15 13.81
N ALA A 250 -32.81 7.40 14.25
CA ALA A 250 -32.31 8.49 13.43
C ALA A 250 -30.89 8.23 12.89
N LEU A 251 -29.97 7.73 13.73
CA LEU A 251 -28.63 7.33 13.31
C LEU A 251 -28.62 6.07 12.43
N THR A 252 -29.59 5.17 12.58
CA THR A 252 -29.70 3.97 11.72
C THR A 252 -30.13 4.35 10.31
N VAL A 253 -31.10 5.25 10.16
CA VAL A 253 -31.48 5.83 8.86
C VAL A 253 -30.28 6.58 8.25
N ALA A 254 -29.57 7.38 9.04
CA ALA A 254 -28.35 8.07 8.61
C ALA A 254 -27.27 7.09 8.10
N ALA A 255 -27.06 5.97 8.80
CA ALA A 255 -26.09 4.95 8.40
C ALA A 255 -26.46 4.27 7.07
N VAL A 256 -27.76 4.00 6.85
CA VAL A 256 -28.28 3.50 5.57
C VAL A 256 -28.07 4.52 4.45
N LEU A 257 -28.34 5.80 4.70
CA LEU A 257 -28.11 6.88 3.73
C LEU A 257 -26.61 7.06 3.39
N TYR A 258 -25.73 7.04 4.39
CA TYR A 258 -24.27 7.02 4.18
C TYR A 258 -23.83 5.79 3.38
N PHE A 259 -24.38 4.61 3.65
CA PHE A 259 -24.08 3.39 2.91
C PHE A 259 -24.51 3.51 1.43
N ILE A 260 -25.74 3.95 1.15
CA ILE A 260 -26.25 4.16 -0.21
C ILE A 260 -25.39 5.18 -0.96
N MET A 261 -25.10 6.33 -0.33
CA MET A 261 -24.26 7.38 -0.92
C MET A 261 -22.84 6.87 -1.22
N CYS A 262 -22.18 6.20 -0.26
CA CYS A 262 -20.87 5.60 -0.48
C CYS A 262 -20.90 4.54 -1.58
N PHE A 263 -21.93 3.69 -1.62
CA PHE A 263 -22.08 2.64 -2.63
C PHE A 263 -22.25 3.22 -4.04
N ILE A 264 -23.07 4.26 -4.20
CA ILE A 264 -23.23 4.99 -5.46
C ILE A 264 -21.88 5.58 -5.92
N VAL A 265 -21.17 6.28 -5.03
CA VAL A 265 -19.85 6.86 -5.35
C VAL A 265 -18.83 5.77 -5.70
N SER A 266 -18.74 4.69 -4.92
CA SER A 266 -17.90 3.52 -5.23
C SER A 266 -18.20 2.95 -6.61
N ARG A 267 -19.48 2.76 -6.98
CA ARG A 267 -19.85 2.20 -8.29
C ARG A 267 -19.55 3.13 -9.46
N ILE A 268 -19.80 4.43 -9.32
CA ILE A 268 -19.41 5.44 -10.33
C ILE A 268 -17.88 5.44 -10.49
N ALA A 269 -17.17 5.36 -9.38
CA ALA A 269 -15.73 5.42 -9.35
C ALA A 269 -15.08 4.15 -9.91
N GLU A 270 -15.54 2.94 -9.59
CA GLU A 270 -15.09 1.67 -10.19
C GLU A 270 -15.34 1.61 -11.70
N TRP A 271 -16.46 2.16 -12.16
CA TRP A 271 -16.84 2.16 -13.58
C TRP A 271 -15.88 3.01 -14.44
N LEU A 272 -15.40 4.14 -13.93
CA LEU A 272 -14.63 5.11 -14.70
C LEU A 272 -13.26 4.56 -15.22
N PRO A 273 -12.37 3.95 -14.40
CA PRO A 273 -11.11 3.38 -14.87
C PRO A 273 -11.28 2.21 -15.83
N SER A 274 -12.35 1.42 -15.68
CA SER A 274 -12.57 0.23 -16.52
C SER A 274 -12.61 0.56 -18.03
N ARG A 275 -12.98 1.80 -18.37
CA ARG A 275 -13.00 2.34 -19.74
C ARG A 275 -11.71 3.03 -20.18
N LEU A 276 -10.81 3.37 -19.25
CA LEU A 276 -9.53 4.01 -19.54
C LEU A 276 -8.36 3.01 -19.56
N ALA A 277 -8.32 2.06 -18.63
CA ALA A 277 -7.26 1.04 -18.57
C ALA A 277 -7.16 0.22 -19.86
N SER A 278 -8.30 -0.09 -20.48
CA SER A 278 -8.40 -0.77 -21.78
C SER A 278 -7.80 0.00 -22.97
N ARG A 279 -7.45 1.29 -22.79
CA ARG A 279 -6.81 2.13 -23.83
C ARG A 279 -5.31 2.33 -23.62
N THR A 280 -4.78 2.05 -22.42
CA THR A 280 -3.38 2.34 -22.05
C THR A 280 -2.55 1.08 -21.81
N SER A 281 -3.19 -0.09 -21.72
CA SER A 281 -2.50 -1.39 -21.68
C SER A 281 -1.85 -1.74 -23.04
N GLY A 282 -0.70 -1.12 -23.32
CA GLY A 282 0.22 -1.66 -24.32
C GLY A 282 0.60 -3.09 -23.94
N ALA A 283 0.72 -3.99 -24.93
CA ALA A 283 1.01 -5.40 -24.69
C ALA A 283 2.40 -5.57 -24.07
N THR A 284 2.47 -5.63 -22.74
CA THR A 284 3.71 -5.94 -22.02
C THR A 284 3.99 -7.43 -22.18
N THR A 285 5.00 -7.77 -22.98
CA THR A 285 5.60 -9.11 -22.92
C THR A 285 6.06 -9.36 -21.49
N PRO A 286 5.68 -10.47 -20.84
CA PRO A 286 6.11 -10.74 -19.47
C PRO A 286 7.63 -10.76 -19.41
N ASP A 287 8.21 -10.17 -18.36
CA ASP A 287 9.66 -10.20 -18.16
C ASP A 287 10.18 -11.63 -18.26
N PRO A 288 11.33 -11.87 -18.94
CA PRO A 288 11.90 -13.19 -19.06
C PRO A 288 12.25 -13.71 -17.66
N THR A 289 11.42 -14.60 -17.14
CA THR A 289 11.61 -15.20 -15.82
C THR A 289 12.95 -15.93 -15.79
N ALA A 290 13.78 -15.59 -14.81
CA ALA A 290 15.07 -16.26 -14.63
C ALA A 290 14.85 -17.79 -14.54
N PRO A 291 15.70 -18.60 -15.19
CA PRO A 291 15.53 -20.05 -15.19
C PRO A 291 15.56 -20.58 -13.74
N LEU A 292 14.58 -21.41 -13.39
CA LEU A 292 14.45 -21.99 -12.05
C LEU A 292 15.77 -22.65 -11.63
N ALA A 293 16.21 -22.37 -10.40
CA ALA A 293 17.49 -22.85 -9.90
C ALA A 293 17.58 -24.39 -9.99
N ILE A 294 18.81 -24.91 -10.18
CA ILE A 294 19.06 -26.34 -10.40
C ILE A 294 18.50 -27.23 -9.27
N ASN A 295 18.45 -26.70 -8.04
CA ASN A 295 17.97 -27.39 -6.85
C ASN A 295 16.56 -26.94 -6.39
N ASP A 296 15.82 -26.17 -7.21
CA ASP A 296 14.48 -25.70 -6.86
C ASP A 296 13.47 -26.88 -6.89
N PRO A 297 12.72 -27.16 -5.80
CA PRO A 297 11.73 -28.23 -5.77
C PRO A 297 10.54 -28.01 -6.73
N THR A 298 10.36 -26.80 -7.26
CA THR A 298 9.35 -26.49 -8.29
C THR A 298 9.83 -26.79 -9.72
N ASN A 299 11.12 -27.12 -9.92
CA ASN A 299 11.70 -27.39 -11.24
C ASN A 299 11.28 -28.76 -11.78
N THR A 300 10.05 -28.85 -12.27
CA THR A 300 9.44 -30.11 -12.75
C THR A 300 10.21 -30.77 -13.90
N VAL A 301 10.92 -29.99 -14.73
CA VAL A 301 11.74 -30.52 -15.83
C VAL A 301 12.98 -31.24 -15.29
N ARG A 302 13.73 -30.63 -14.34
CA ARG A 302 14.86 -31.29 -13.66
C ARG A 302 14.39 -32.55 -12.91
N ILE A 303 13.24 -32.51 -12.26
CA ILE A 303 12.66 -33.66 -11.55
C ILE A 303 12.31 -34.80 -12.51
N LYS A 304 11.73 -34.50 -13.69
CA LYS A 304 11.46 -35.51 -14.72
C LYS A 304 12.77 -36.16 -15.22
N VAL A 305 13.79 -35.35 -15.54
CA VAL A 305 15.10 -35.83 -16.00
C VAL A 305 15.80 -36.72 -14.96
N ALA A 306 15.77 -36.31 -13.68
CA ALA A 306 16.35 -37.11 -12.60
C ALA A 306 15.63 -38.45 -12.37
N ARG A 307 14.37 -38.57 -12.82
CA ARG A 307 13.57 -39.81 -12.78
C ARG A 307 13.64 -40.63 -14.07
N THR A 308 14.23 -40.11 -15.14
CA THR A 308 14.41 -40.88 -16.39
C THR A 308 15.35 -42.07 -16.13
N PRO A 309 14.94 -43.32 -16.41
CA PRO A 309 15.82 -44.47 -16.27
C PRO A 309 17.05 -44.34 -17.17
N ARG A 310 18.24 -44.65 -16.64
CA ARG A 310 19.46 -44.70 -17.45
C ARG A 310 19.58 -46.08 -18.12
N PRO A 311 19.80 -46.15 -19.45
CA PRO A 311 20.09 -47.41 -20.11
C PRO A 311 21.35 -48.07 -19.54
N PHE A 312 21.33 -49.40 -19.41
CA PHE A 312 22.55 -50.17 -19.12
C PHE A 312 23.49 -50.09 -20.33
N GLY A 313 24.81 -50.03 -20.07
CA GLY A 313 25.84 -49.90 -21.10
C GLY A 313 26.29 -48.46 -21.42
N GLY A 314 25.80 -47.45 -20.68
CA GLY A 314 26.29 -46.08 -20.79
C GLY A 314 25.73 -45.27 -21.96
N ALA A 315 24.70 -45.79 -22.66
CA ALA A 315 23.96 -45.02 -23.65
C ALA A 315 23.21 -43.84 -23.01
N GLU A 316 23.09 -42.74 -23.76
CA GLU A 316 22.48 -41.51 -23.29
C GLU A 316 20.96 -41.70 -23.08
N PRO A 317 20.38 -41.34 -21.91
CA PRO A 317 18.96 -41.51 -21.66
C PRO A 317 18.12 -40.59 -22.54
N VAL A 318 16.94 -41.07 -22.96
CA VAL A 318 15.99 -40.24 -23.73
C VAL A 318 15.43 -39.15 -22.81
N LEU A 319 15.91 -37.93 -23.03
CA LEU A 319 15.54 -36.75 -22.23
C LEU A 319 14.15 -36.23 -22.67
N PRO A 320 13.34 -35.65 -21.75
CA PRO A 320 12.10 -35.00 -22.13
C PRO A 320 12.34 -33.86 -23.12
N GLU A 321 11.45 -33.68 -24.09
CA GLU A 321 11.54 -32.64 -25.14
C GLU A 321 11.74 -31.22 -24.59
N SER A 322 11.24 -30.94 -23.38
CA SER A 322 11.42 -29.69 -22.65
C SER A 322 12.81 -29.51 -22.00
N TYR A 323 13.78 -30.39 -22.26
CA TYR A 323 15.13 -30.29 -21.67
C TYR A 323 16.04 -29.29 -22.38
N GLY A 324 15.74 -28.98 -23.66
CA GLY A 324 16.59 -28.12 -24.51
C GLY A 324 16.50 -26.61 -24.23
N ALA A 325 15.47 -26.14 -23.52
CA ALA A 325 15.28 -24.70 -23.25
C ALA A 325 14.70 -24.46 -21.85
N SER A 326 15.48 -23.78 -20.99
CA SER A 326 15.10 -23.06 -19.74
C SER A 326 14.19 -23.74 -18.69
N GLY A 327 13.73 -24.98 -18.90
CA GLY A 327 12.77 -25.66 -18.02
C GLY A 327 11.32 -25.20 -18.18
N ILE A 328 11.01 -24.37 -19.17
CA ILE A 328 9.67 -23.81 -19.37
C ILE A 328 8.90 -24.71 -20.35
N THR A 329 7.98 -25.55 -19.86
CA THR A 329 6.95 -26.14 -20.72
C THR A 329 5.95 -25.07 -21.11
N PRO A 330 5.78 -24.73 -22.40
CA PRO A 330 4.89 -23.65 -22.76
C PRO A 330 3.44 -24.13 -22.83
N HIS A 331 2.60 -23.59 -21.96
CA HIS A 331 1.24 -23.26 -22.34
C HIS A 331 1.24 -21.79 -22.75
N GLY A 332 1.37 -21.54 -24.06
CA GLY A 332 1.35 -20.18 -24.63
C GLY A 332 2.60 -19.73 -25.39
N TRP A 333 3.65 -20.55 -25.55
CA TRP A 333 4.62 -20.26 -26.61
C TRP A 333 3.98 -20.54 -27.97
N GLN A 334 3.84 -19.48 -28.75
CA GLN A 334 3.99 -19.52 -30.20
C GLN A 334 5.06 -18.49 -30.56
N GLY A 335 6.31 -18.94 -30.56
CA GLY A 335 7.46 -18.15 -30.99
C GLY A 335 8.48 -19.11 -31.59
N ASP A 336 8.71 -19.02 -32.89
CA ASP A 336 9.79 -19.78 -33.53
C ASP A 336 11.13 -19.13 -33.14
N TYR A 337 12.04 -19.87 -32.50
CA TYR A 337 13.31 -19.32 -31.99
C TYR A 337 14.31 -18.88 -33.09
N ARG A 338 13.89 -18.93 -34.37
CA ARG A 338 14.68 -18.56 -35.56
C ARG A 338 14.93 -17.06 -35.76
N GLY A 339 14.34 -16.18 -34.94
CA GLY A 339 14.39 -14.73 -35.16
C GLY A 339 15.57 -13.96 -34.54
N TYR A 340 16.37 -14.56 -33.66
CA TYR A 340 17.30 -13.83 -32.78
C TYR A 340 18.70 -14.45 -32.64
N LEU A 341 19.19 -15.14 -33.68
CA LEU A 341 20.62 -15.43 -33.81
C LEU A 341 21.23 -14.49 -34.85
N HIS A 342 22.26 -13.74 -34.45
CA HIS A 342 23.10 -12.99 -35.37
C HIS A 342 23.80 -13.97 -36.32
N GLY A 343 23.76 -13.69 -37.62
CA GLY A 343 24.11 -14.62 -38.70
C GLY A 343 25.59 -14.97 -38.88
N GLU A 344 26.37 -15.05 -37.80
CA GLU A 344 27.80 -15.38 -37.83
C GLU A 344 28.20 -16.58 -36.95
N GLU A 345 27.32 -17.10 -36.07
CA GLU A 345 27.66 -18.20 -35.14
C GLU A 345 27.12 -19.60 -35.53
N GLU A 346 26.37 -19.75 -36.63
CA GLU A 346 25.77 -21.04 -37.03
C GLU A 346 26.78 -22.15 -37.37
N GLN A 347 28.07 -21.84 -37.58
CA GLN A 347 29.06 -22.84 -38.03
C GLN A 347 29.59 -23.80 -36.95
N TYR A 348 29.39 -23.54 -35.66
CA TYR A 348 30.09 -24.28 -34.59
C TYR A 348 29.27 -25.35 -33.84
N LEU A 349 27.98 -25.53 -34.15
CA LEU A 349 27.11 -26.48 -33.43
C LEU A 349 26.84 -27.82 -34.13
N HIS A 350 27.26 -28.00 -35.39
CA HIS A 350 27.13 -29.27 -36.12
C HIS A 350 28.33 -30.20 -35.94
N GLY A 351 28.52 -30.66 -34.69
CA GLY A 351 29.68 -31.46 -34.26
C GLY A 351 29.36 -32.87 -33.74
N ARG A 352 28.64 -33.72 -34.49
CA ARG A 352 28.66 -35.20 -34.32
C ARG A 352 28.31 -35.90 -35.64
N GLY A 353 29.31 -36.48 -36.29
CA GLY A 353 29.17 -37.07 -37.62
C GLY A 353 28.60 -38.49 -37.64
N HIS A 354 27.99 -38.87 -38.76
CA HIS A 354 27.94 -40.26 -39.18
C HIS A 354 29.31 -40.64 -39.76
N TYR A 355 30.04 -41.54 -39.11
CA TYR A 355 31.19 -42.20 -39.73
C TYR A 355 30.72 -43.46 -40.46
N GLY A 356 30.54 -43.33 -41.77
CA GLY A 356 30.12 -44.42 -42.66
C GLY A 356 30.86 -44.37 -44.00
N GLN A 357 32.03 -45.01 -44.03
CA GLN A 357 32.79 -45.44 -45.22
C GLN A 357 33.43 -44.39 -46.18
N THR A 358 34.52 -44.88 -46.80
CA THR A 358 35.23 -44.37 -48.00
C THR A 358 35.97 -43.01 -47.94
N SER A 359 37.25 -43.11 -47.58
CA SER A 359 38.42 -42.60 -48.34
C SER A 359 38.32 -41.30 -49.17
N SER A 360 39.24 -40.37 -48.90
CA SER A 360 40.39 -40.19 -49.82
C SER A 360 41.57 -39.47 -49.14
N VAL A 361 42.77 -39.67 -49.68
CA VAL A 361 44.07 -39.28 -49.09
C VAL A 361 44.37 -37.77 -49.23
N GLY A 362 43.51 -36.99 -49.90
CA GLY A 362 43.78 -35.58 -50.22
C GLY A 362 43.97 -34.64 -49.02
N LYS A 363 43.20 -34.81 -47.94
CA LYS A 363 43.21 -33.85 -46.80
C LYS A 363 44.49 -33.83 -45.96
N LEU A 364 45.39 -34.80 -46.11
CA LEU A 364 46.69 -34.80 -45.43
C LEU A 364 47.78 -34.02 -46.19
N ALA A 365 47.58 -33.74 -47.48
CA ALA A 365 48.55 -32.99 -48.28
C ALA A 365 48.50 -31.47 -48.00
N ASP A 366 47.30 -30.90 -47.86
CA ASP A 366 47.12 -29.46 -47.64
C ASP A 366 47.61 -29.00 -46.24
N MET A 367 47.71 -29.91 -45.27
CA MET A 367 48.06 -29.58 -43.89
C MET A 367 49.57 -29.39 -43.65
N ILE A 368 50.41 -29.58 -44.67
CA ILE A 368 51.88 -29.51 -44.57
C ILE A 368 52.45 -28.17 -45.08
N THR A 369 51.67 -27.34 -45.78
CA THR A 369 52.22 -26.28 -46.67
C THR A 369 51.74 -24.85 -46.38
N GLN A 370 51.60 -24.41 -45.12
CA GLN A 370 51.48 -22.97 -44.81
C GLN A 370 52.45 -22.50 -43.72
N GLU A 371 53.45 -21.73 -44.15
CA GLU A 371 54.50 -21.17 -43.31
C GLU A 371 54.08 -19.93 -42.51
N ILE A 372 54.78 -19.80 -41.38
CA ILE A 372 54.80 -18.72 -40.40
C ILE A 372 55.02 -17.32 -41.02
N ARG A 373 54.27 -16.31 -40.54
CA ARG A 373 54.72 -14.91 -40.59
C ARG A 373 54.65 -14.24 -39.20
N VAL A 374 55.81 -14.04 -38.59
CA VAL A 374 55.96 -13.31 -37.32
C VAL A 374 55.94 -11.79 -37.56
N VAL A 375 55.21 -11.05 -36.73
CA VAL A 375 55.28 -9.58 -36.66
C VAL A 375 55.85 -9.16 -35.29
N ARG A 376 56.90 -8.34 -35.31
CA ARG A 376 57.59 -7.80 -34.11
C ARG A 376 57.08 -6.38 -33.79
N PRO A 377 56.95 -5.98 -32.51
CA PRO A 377 56.56 -4.61 -32.16
C PRO A 377 57.74 -3.62 -32.27
N GLN A 378 57.46 -2.38 -32.67
CA GLN A 378 58.45 -1.28 -32.72
C GLN A 378 58.42 -0.44 -31.43
N ASN A 379 59.59 0.08 -31.06
CA ASN A 379 59.83 0.81 -29.80
C ASN A 379 59.87 2.32 -30.05
N GLY A 380 59.17 3.12 -29.23
CA GLY A 380 59.15 4.60 -29.31
C GLY A 380 59.28 5.23 -27.92
N LYS A 381 60.29 6.10 -27.72
CA LYS A 381 60.67 6.62 -26.39
C LYS A 381 59.90 7.90 -25.99
N GLY A 382 59.13 7.80 -24.91
CA GLY A 382 59.28 8.67 -23.72
C GLY A 382 58.72 10.10 -23.71
N LYS A 383 57.77 10.33 -22.79
CA LYS A 383 57.89 11.40 -21.79
C LYS A 383 57.16 11.02 -20.49
N LYS A 384 57.67 11.53 -19.36
CA LYS A 384 57.20 11.23 -18.00
C LYS A 384 55.91 12.02 -17.71
N ASP A 385 54.99 11.46 -16.93
CA ASP A 385 54.55 12.15 -15.71
C ASP A 385 53.95 11.23 -14.63
N LYS A 386 53.66 11.82 -13.46
CA LYS A 386 53.76 11.18 -12.14
C LYS A 386 52.61 10.26 -11.72
N LYS A 387 52.99 9.23 -10.94
CA LYS A 387 52.12 8.38 -10.12
C LYS A 387 51.17 9.20 -9.22
N LYS A 388 49.90 8.80 -9.16
CA LYS A 388 49.09 8.86 -7.94
C LYS A 388 48.39 7.52 -7.71
N HIS A 389 48.93 6.72 -6.80
CA HIS A 389 48.11 5.71 -6.12
C HIS A 389 47.15 6.47 -5.19
N VAL A 390 45.85 6.23 -5.35
CA VAL A 390 44.89 6.49 -4.27
C VAL A 390 44.48 5.12 -3.73
N SER A 391 45.07 4.75 -2.59
CA SER A 391 44.65 3.57 -1.83
C SER A 391 43.31 3.88 -1.15
N SER A 392 42.30 3.04 -1.36
CA SER A 392 41.09 3.05 -0.55
C SER A 392 41.37 2.49 0.85
N ARG A 393 41.62 3.40 1.80
CA ARG A 393 41.64 3.11 3.24
C ARG A 393 40.95 4.27 3.98
N VAL A 394 40.32 3.95 5.12
CA VAL A 394 39.32 4.78 5.84
C VAL A 394 37.96 4.72 5.11
N GLN A 395 36.84 4.34 5.73
CA GLN A 395 36.43 4.55 7.13
C GLN A 395 35.68 3.32 7.71
N ARG A 396 36.07 2.86 8.92
CA ARG A 396 35.31 1.85 9.69
C ARG A 396 35.48 2.04 11.20
N GLN A 397 34.83 3.08 11.74
CA GLN A 397 34.49 3.40 13.13
C GLN A 397 33.51 4.59 13.02
N PHE A 398 32.45 4.75 13.80
CA PHE A 398 32.23 4.41 15.21
C PHE A 398 30.97 3.58 15.46
N HIS A 399 30.95 2.90 16.62
CA HIS A 399 29.76 2.30 17.25
C HIS A 399 29.80 2.62 18.75
N SER A 400 28.69 2.37 19.47
CA SER A 400 28.40 2.82 20.86
C SER A 400 27.87 4.27 20.91
N SER A 401 26.91 4.64 21.77
CA SER A 401 26.14 3.88 22.78
C SER A 401 24.83 4.60 23.18
N LEU A 402 24.13 4.05 24.18
CA LEU A 402 22.96 4.58 24.93
C LEU A 402 21.59 4.35 24.25
N PHE A 403 20.53 3.83 24.92
CA PHE A 403 20.44 3.19 26.24
C PHE A 403 19.28 2.17 26.23
N ARG A 404 19.46 0.97 26.79
CA ARG A 404 18.38 -0.02 26.96
C ARG A 404 18.44 -0.59 28.38
N TRP A 405 17.59 -0.10 29.28
CA TRP A 405 17.59 -0.52 30.67
C TRP A 405 16.93 -1.90 30.83
N GLY A 406 17.58 -2.80 31.57
CA GLY A 406 17.15 -4.18 31.79
C GLY A 406 17.37 -4.60 33.24
N ARG A 407 16.42 -5.38 33.78
CA ARG A 407 16.43 -5.90 35.16
C ARG A 407 17.57 -6.93 35.35
N GLY A 408 18.11 -7.04 36.57
CA GLY A 408 18.44 -8.38 37.11
C GLY A 408 19.60 -8.57 38.09
N LYS A 409 19.23 -8.79 39.37
CA LYS A 409 19.79 -9.78 40.33
C LYS A 409 21.18 -9.60 41.00
N LYS A 410 21.06 -9.33 42.33
CA LYS A 410 21.53 -10.11 43.51
C LYS A 410 23.01 -10.21 43.94
N SER A 411 23.15 -10.18 45.29
CA SER A 411 24.24 -10.64 46.17
C SER A 411 25.51 -9.76 46.19
N SER A 412 26.21 -9.56 47.32
CA SER A 412 26.05 -10.09 48.70
C SER A 412 26.56 -9.10 49.75
N THR A 413 26.11 -9.25 51.01
CA THR A 413 26.79 -8.93 52.30
C THR A 413 27.67 -7.68 52.42
N ASP A 414 27.34 -6.81 53.39
CA ASP A 414 28.13 -6.78 54.65
C ASP A 414 27.34 -6.18 55.84
N HIS A 415 27.84 -6.42 57.06
CA HIS A 415 27.18 -6.21 58.35
C HIS A 415 27.37 -4.82 58.96
N THR A 416 26.35 -4.35 59.71
CA THR A 416 26.33 -3.81 61.12
C THR A 416 24.96 -3.13 61.32
N GLY A 417 24.12 -3.46 62.33
CA GLY A 417 24.20 -2.94 63.72
C GLY A 417 24.03 -1.41 63.74
N MET A 418 23.09 -0.73 64.42
CA MET A 418 22.24 -0.97 65.62
C MET A 418 21.08 0.09 65.59
N ASP A 419 19.97 0.11 66.35
CA ASP A 419 19.23 -0.83 67.23
C ASP A 419 17.84 -0.21 67.58
N SER A 420 17.00 -0.90 68.39
CA SER A 420 15.84 -0.42 69.19
C SER A 420 14.44 -0.18 68.53
N ASP A 421 13.41 -0.44 69.35
CA ASP A 421 11.97 -0.61 69.05
C ASP A 421 11.13 0.56 69.70
N PRO A 422 9.83 0.49 70.05
CA PRO A 422 8.77 1.27 69.40
C PRO A 422 7.97 2.21 70.35
N SER A 423 6.71 2.50 69.97
CA SER A 423 5.64 3.25 70.71
C SER A 423 5.68 4.78 70.57
N ASP A 424 4.57 5.55 70.67
CA ASP A 424 3.21 5.21 71.13
C ASP A 424 2.11 6.22 70.65
N LYS A 425 0.84 5.76 70.64
CA LYS A 425 -0.46 6.49 70.86
C LYS A 425 -0.92 7.77 70.09
N ASN A 426 -2.15 7.64 69.55
CA ASN A 426 -3.40 8.44 69.78
C ASN A 426 -3.39 10.00 69.63
N ASN A 427 -4.50 10.73 69.35
CA ASN A 427 -5.93 10.43 69.47
C ASN A 427 -6.85 11.42 68.66
N THR A 428 -8.12 11.04 68.41
CA THR A 428 -9.36 11.89 68.30
C THR A 428 -9.39 13.17 67.43
N SER A 429 -10.23 13.25 66.36
CA SER A 429 -11.66 13.70 66.33
C SER A 429 -11.86 15.23 66.51
N SER A 430 -12.80 15.97 65.90
CA SER A 430 -14.13 15.67 65.32
C SER A 430 -14.73 16.90 64.59
N ASN A 431 -15.68 16.70 63.65
CA ASN A 431 -16.86 17.58 63.36
C ASN A 431 -16.64 19.09 62.96
N THR A 432 -17.48 19.83 62.21
CA THR A 432 -18.80 19.59 61.56
C THR A 432 -19.11 20.66 60.47
N SER A 433 -20.21 20.45 59.73
CA SER A 433 -21.18 21.45 59.21
C SER A 433 -20.86 22.41 58.04
N GLN A 434 -21.59 22.16 56.94
CA GLN A 434 -22.19 23.09 55.95
C GLN A 434 -23.24 24.06 56.57
N PRO A 435 -23.96 24.95 55.82
CA PRO A 435 -23.74 25.54 54.47
C PRO A 435 -23.98 27.08 54.43
N SER A 436 -23.89 27.76 53.26
CA SER A 436 -24.91 28.73 52.75
C SER A 436 -24.53 29.52 51.48
N ASP A 437 -25.58 29.74 50.65
CA ASP A 437 -25.94 30.89 49.81
C ASP A 437 -25.13 31.51 48.63
N ARG A 438 -25.87 31.59 47.51
CA ARG A 438 -26.12 32.74 46.59
C ARG A 438 -25.03 33.36 45.70
N THR A 439 -25.35 33.28 44.41
CA THR A 439 -25.31 34.34 43.37
C THR A 439 -23.99 35.05 43.06
N LYS A 440 -23.60 35.00 41.77
CA LYS A 440 -23.25 36.21 41.01
C LYS A 440 -23.27 35.95 39.50
N ASP A 441 -24.06 36.74 38.79
CA ASP A 441 -23.99 36.90 37.34
C ASP A 441 -22.64 37.49 36.93
N TRP A 442 -22.12 37.06 35.77
CA TRP A 442 -21.20 37.86 34.96
C TRP A 442 -21.59 37.77 33.49
N LYS A 443 -21.42 38.91 32.80
CA LYS A 443 -21.85 39.18 31.42
C LYS A 443 -20.92 38.56 30.37
#